data_AF-A0A2N3BUB8-F1
#
_entry.id   AF-A0A2N3BUB8-F1
#
_cell.length_a   1.000
_cell.length_b   1.000
_cell.length_c   1.000
_cell.angle_alpha   90.00
_cell.angle_beta   90.00
_cell.angle_gamma   90.00
#
_symmetry.space_group_name_H-M   'P 1'
#
loop_
_entity.id
_entity.type
_entity.pdbx_description
1 polymer ?
#
loop_
_entity_poly.entity_id
_entity_poly.type
_entity_poly.pdbx_seq_one_letter_code
_entity_poly.pdbx_strand_id
1 'polypeptide(L)'
;MTATDTSNRHGRLVSPDTLQIERLLPGPIERIWSWLTQDDLRRKWLAAGEMPLTTGAEFELTWRNDDLTTPPGARPEGFGAEHRMTSRIIAANPPGHLAFTWGSNGEVEITLAPSGDMVLLTLTHRRTADRAMRVMVGAGWHAHLDLLAARLEGSPPEAFWDAWQRLRADYEARSPA
;
A
#
# COMPACT_ATOMS: atom_id res chain seq x y z
N MET A 1 8.77 -18.79 -19.10
CA MET A 1 9.49 -17.52 -18.86
C MET A 1 8.67 -16.39 -19.44
N THR A 2 7.66 -15.94 -18.71
CA THR A 2 6.98 -14.68 -19.01
C THR A 2 7.70 -13.62 -18.19
N ALA A 3 8.41 -12.74 -18.89
CA ALA A 3 8.91 -11.51 -18.29
C ALA A 3 7.69 -10.70 -17.86
N THR A 4 7.33 -10.78 -16.58
CA THR A 4 6.32 -9.91 -15.98
C THR A 4 6.86 -8.49 -16.13
N ASP A 5 6.21 -7.70 -16.97
CA ASP A 5 6.58 -6.32 -17.23
C ASP A 5 6.67 -5.55 -15.91
N THR A 6 7.90 -5.34 -15.43
CA THR A 6 8.21 -4.63 -14.20
C THR A 6 7.81 -3.15 -14.27
N SER A 7 7.48 -2.63 -15.46
CA SER A 7 7.04 -1.25 -15.66
C SER A 7 5.72 -0.96 -14.94
N ASN A 8 4.78 -1.92 -14.88
CA ASN A 8 3.46 -1.69 -14.25
C ASN A 8 3.45 -1.80 -12.71
N ARG A 9 4.63 -1.98 -12.08
CA ARG A 9 4.73 -2.06 -10.61
C ARG A 9 4.93 -0.69 -9.95
N HIS A 10 5.41 0.31 -10.68
CA HIS A 10 5.61 1.64 -10.14
C HIS A 10 4.32 2.45 -10.10
N GLY A 11 4.28 3.41 -9.19
CA GLY A 11 3.22 4.38 -9.12
C GLY A 11 3.34 5.38 -10.25
N ARG A 12 2.24 5.59 -10.97
CA ARG A 12 2.13 6.57 -12.04
C ARG A 12 1.25 7.73 -11.60
N LEU A 13 1.58 8.93 -12.06
CA LEU A 13 0.68 10.07 -11.91
C LEU A 13 -0.42 9.98 -12.98
N VAL A 14 -1.66 9.85 -12.52
CA VAL A 14 -2.86 9.87 -13.39
C VAL A 14 -3.49 11.26 -13.46
N SER A 15 -3.15 12.13 -12.51
CA SER A 15 -3.36 13.58 -12.50
C SER A 15 -2.17 14.25 -11.79
N PRO A 16 -2.03 15.59 -11.82
CA PRO A 16 -0.90 16.29 -11.17
C PRO A 16 -0.71 15.98 -9.67
N ASP A 17 -1.77 15.56 -8.99
CA ASP A 17 -1.79 15.30 -7.55
C ASP A 17 -2.28 13.89 -7.19
N THR A 18 -2.45 13.00 -8.16
CA THR A 18 -2.98 11.65 -7.92
C THR A 18 -2.03 10.58 -8.40
N LEU A 19 -1.52 9.80 -7.45
CA LEU A 19 -0.69 8.62 -7.69
C LEU A 19 -1.57 7.38 -7.77
N GLN A 20 -1.34 6.53 -8.78
CA GLN A 20 -1.99 5.24 -8.91
C GLN A 20 -0.96 4.12 -9.02
N ILE A 21 -1.17 3.02 -8.29
CA ILE A 21 -0.36 1.80 -8.35
C ILE A 21 -1.30 0.60 -8.53
N GLU A 22 -0.95 -0.30 -9.44
CA GLU A 22 -1.73 -1.52 -9.73
C GLU A 22 -0.94 -2.76 -9.30
N ARG A 23 -1.65 -3.79 -8.82
CA ARG A 23 -1.09 -5.13 -8.54
C ARG A 23 -2.08 -6.20 -8.97
N LEU A 24 -1.57 -7.21 -9.66
CA LEU A 24 -2.31 -8.45 -9.91
C LEU A 24 -1.99 -9.43 -8.77
N LEU A 25 -3.00 -9.83 -8.01
CA LEU A 25 -2.86 -10.66 -6.80
C LEU A 25 -3.59 -11.99 -6.96
N PRO A 26 -3.13 -13.09 -6.33
CA PRO A 26 -3.79 -14.38 -6.42
C PRO A 26 -5.13 -14.36 -5.69
N GLY A 27 -6.21 -14.64 -6.42
CA GLY A 27 -7.58 -14.56 -5.92
C GLY A 27 -7.93 -15.62 -4.88
N PRO A 28 -9.22 -15.72 -4.52
CA PRO A 28 -10.35 -14.92 -5.04
C PRO A 28 -10.41 -13.50 -4.42
N ILE A 29 -11.32 -12.65 -4.91
CA ILE A 29 -11.45 -11.24 -4.48
C ILE A 29 -11.73 -11.11 -2.98
N GLU A 30 -12.50 -12.04 -2.40
CA GLU A 30 -12.82 -12.08 -0.97
C GLU A 30 -11.55 -12.26 -0.11
N ARG A 31 -10.59 -13.06 -0.60
CA ARG A 31 -9.31 -13.24 0.06
C ARG A 31 -8.56 -11.90 0.12
N ILE A 32 -8.47 -11.19 -1.00
CA ILE A 32 -7.79 -9.89 -1.04
C ILE A 32 -8.50 -8.87 -0.14
N TRP A 33 -9.84 -8.85 -0.17
CA TRP A 33 -10.63 -8.00 0.71
C TRP A 33 -10.35 -8.24 2.20
N SER A 34 -10.21 -9.50 2.63
CA SER A 34 -9.82 -9.81 4.01
C SER A 34 -8.45 -9.24 4.38
N TRP A 35 -7.47 -9.29 3.46
CA TRP A 35 -6.14 -8.70 3.68
C TRP A 35 -6.16 -7.17 3.76
N LEU A 36 -7.15 -6.51 3.17
CA LEU A 36 -7.34 -5.06 3.30
C LEU A 36 -8.05 -4.67 4.60
N THR A 37 -8.97 -5.49 5.10
CA THR A 37 -9.95 -5.06 6.11
C THR A 37 -9.78 -5.71 7.49
N GLN A 38 -9.28 -6.94 7.57
CA GLN A 38 -9.06 -7.63 8.86
C GLN A 38 -7.72 -7.24 9.48
N ASP A 39 -7.73 -6.84 10.75
CA ASP A 39 -6.53 -6.36 11.46
C ASP A 39 -5.38 -7.37 11.43
N ASP A 40 -5.65 -8.63 11.82
CA ASP A 40 -4.65 -9.70 11.87
C ASP A 40 -3.96 -9.99 10.53
N LEU A 41 -4.63 -9.69 9.41
CA LEU A 41 -4.04 -9.82 8.08
C LEU A 41 -3.38 -8.51 7.63
N ARG A 42 -4.06 -7.38 7.79
CA ARG A 42 -3.57 -6.06 7.36
C ARG A 42 -2.27 -5.69 8.06
N ARG A 43 -2.12 -6.01 9.35
CA ARG A 43 -0.89 -5.76 10.12
C ARG A 43 0.34 -6.49 9.59
N LYS A 44 0.17 -7.54 8.78
CA LYS A 44 1.27 -8.32 8.20
C LYS A 44 1.88 -7.68 6.96
N TRP A 45 1.26 -6.64 6.41
CA TRP A 45 1.73 -5.99 5.19
C TRP A 45 1.60 -4.47 5.16
N LEU A 46 0.75 -3.86 6.02
CA LEU A 46 0.52 -2.42 6.06
C LEU A 46 0.55 -1.89 7.50
N ALA A 47 -0.54 -2.05 8.25
CA ALA A 47 -0.70 -1.44 9.56
C ALA A 47 -1.76 -2.17 10.39
N ALA A 48 -1.57 -2.15 11.71
CA ALA A 48 -2.53 -2.66 12.68
C ALA A 48 -3.61 -1.60 13.01
N GLY A 49 -4.66 -2.04 13.70
CA GLY A 49 -5.77 -1.23 14.20
C GLY A 49 -7.09 -1.68 13.58
N GLU A 50 -8.15 -1.78 14.39
CA GLU A 50 -9.48 -2.18 13.91
C GLU A 50 -10.01 -1.18 12.87
N MET A 51 -10.66 -1.69 11.83
CA MET A 51 -11.21 -0.87 10.75
C MET A 51 -12.72 -1.13 10.63
N PRO A 52 -13.57 -0.31 11.26
CA PRO A 52 -15.02 -0.41 11.12
C PRO A 52 -15.40 -0.02 9.70
N LEU A 53 -15.98 -0.94 8.92
CA LEU A 53 -16.32 -0.72 7.50
C LEU A 53 -17.62 0.07 7.32
N THR A 54 -17.80 1.12 8.11
CA THR A 54 -18.98 1.99 8.10
C THR A 54 -18.56 3.38 7.65
N THR A 55 -19.21 3.92 6.61
CA THR A 55 -18.94 5.29 6.15
C THR A 55 -19.03 6.29 7.30
N GLY A 56 -18.02 7.16 7.41
CA GLY A 56 -17.89 8.17 8.45
C GLY A 56 -17.26 7.66 9.74
N ALA A 57 -17.06 6.35 9.92
CA ALA A 57 -16.42 5.82 11.12
C ALA A 57 -14.93 6.17 11.17
N GLU A 58 -14.45 6.53 12.37
CA GLU A 58 -13.05 6.81 12.63
C GLU A 58 -12.32 5.54 13.06
N PHE A 59 -11.03 5.48 12.73
CA PHE A 59 -10.14 4.40 13.13
C PHE A 59 -8.69 4.89 13.14
N GLU A 60 -7.79 4.10 13.72
CA GLU A 60 -6.36 4.40 13.75
C GLU A 60 -5.57 3.33 13.01
N LEU A 61 -4.67 3.77 12.13
CA LEU A 61 -3.65 2.92 11.53
C LEU A 61 -2.37 3.04 12.35
N THR A 62 -1.81 1.90 12.78
CA THR A 62 -0.54 1.82 13.50
C THR A 62 0.48 1.02 12.68
N TRP A 63 1.49 1.69 12.13
CA TRP A 63 2.61 1.05 11.42
C TRP A 63 3.70 0.63 12.40
N ARG A 64 4.15 -0.62 12.27
CA ARG A 64 5.33 -1.19 12.93
C ARG A 64 6.17 -1.90 11.87
N ASN A 65 6.82 -1.12 11.02
CA ASN A 65 7.48 -1.64 9.83
C ASN A 65 8.62 -2.62 10.16
N ASP A 66 9.24 -2.48 11.34
CA ASP A 66 10.24 -3.41 11.88
C ASP A 66 9.68 -4.84 12.07
N ASP A 67 8.36 -4.99 12.24
CA ASP A 67 7.72 -6.29 12.46
C ASP A 67 7.27 -6.96 11.15
N LEU A 68 7.37 -6.25 10.01
CA LEU A 68 6.85 -6.74 8.73
C LEU A 68 7.69 -7.86 8.12
N THR A 69 8.98 -7.93 8.45
CA THR A 69 9.92 -8.93 7.92
C THR A 69 11.00 -9.29 8.97
N THR A 70 11.61 -10.46 8.84
CA THR A 70 12.67 -10.91 9.75
C THR A 70 13.83 -11.49 8.93
N PRO A 71 15.01 -10.82 8.87
CA PRO A 71 15.30 -9.51 9.47
C PRO A 71 14.53 -8.36 8.79
N PRO A 72 14.32 -7.21 9.47
CA PRO A 72 13.60 -6.07 8.90
C PRO A 72 14.41 -5.25 7.89
N GLY A 73 15.72 -5.42 7.83
CA GLY A 73 16.64 -4.56 7.09
C GLY A 73 17.06 -3.32 7.89
N ALA A 74 17.74 -2.38 7.23
CA ALA A 74 18.25 -1.18 7.88
C ALA A 74 17.22 -0.05 7.89
N ARG A 75 16.56 0.20 9.02
CA ARG A 75 15.60 1.32 9.15
C ARG A 75 16.28 2.67 8.84
N PRO A 76 15.74 3.48 7.91
CA PRO A 76 16.29 4.80 7.58
C PRO A 76 16.16 5.80 8.74
N GLU A 77 17.03 6.80 8.74
CA GLU A 77 16.93 7.93 9.68
C GLU A 77 15.61 8.68 9.50
N GLY A 78 15.05 9.20 10.60
CA GLY A 78 13.77 9.92 10.61
C GLY A 78 12.53 9.01 10.72
N PHE A 79 12.68 7.69 10.60
CA PHE A 79 11.60 6.73 10.85
C PHE A 79 11.63 6.21 12.29
N GLY A 80 10.49 6.33 12.97
CA GLY A 80 10.29 5.74 14.28
C GLY A 80 10.03 4.23 14.21
N ALA A 81 10.08 3.57 15.37
CA ALA A 81 9.64 2.17 15.51
C ALA A 81 8.12 2.01 15.33
N GLU A 82 7.37 3.07 15.60
CA GLU A 82 5.93 3.13 15.46
C GLU A 82 5.51 4.46 14.84
N HIS A 83 4.51 4.42 13.96
CA HIS A 83 3.80 5.60 13.45
C HIS A 83 2.30 5.36 13.55
N ARG A 84 1.53 6.39 13.90
CA ARG A 84 0.07 6.32 14.07
C ARG A 84 -0.62 7.40 13.24
N MET A 85 -1.79 7.07 12.72
CA MET A 85 -2.61 8.02 11.98
C MET A 85 -4.08 7.73 12.19
N THR A 86 -4.82 8.73 12.66
CA THR A 86 -6.28 8.70 12.64
C THR A 86 -6.78 8.88 11.21
N SER A 87 -7.69 8.01 10.82
CA SER A 87 -8.34 7.98 9.51
C SER A 87 -9.85 7.85 9.68
N ARG A 88 -10.58 8.19 8.63
CA ARG A 88 -12.03 8.06 8.57
C ARG A 88 -12.44 7.34 7.29
N ILE A 89 -13.37 6.40 7.39
CA ILE A 89 -13.91 5.70 6.21
C ILE A 89 -14.74 6.68 5.37
N ILE A 90 -14.42 6.75 4.09
CA ILE A 90 -15.18 7.50 3.08
C ILE A 90 -16.19 6.55 2.43
N ALA A 91 -15.75 5.37 1.99
CA ALA A 91 -16.59 4.35 1.40
C ALA A 91 -16.06 2.95 1.72
N ALA A 92 -16.96 1.98 1.93
CA ALA A 92 -16.61 0.58 2.05
C ALA A 92 -17.74 -0.26 1.43
N ASN A 93 -17.49 -0.79 0.23
CA ASN A 93 -18.40 -1.67 -0.49
C ASN A 93 -17.70 -3.02 -0.71
N PRO A 94 -17.86 -3.98 0.23
CA PRO A 94 -17.25 -5.28 0.11
C PRO A 94 -17.74 -6.05 -1.14
N PRO A 95 -16.90 -6.89 -1.76
CA PRO A 95 -15.45 -7.03 -1.54
C PRO A 95 -14.63 -6.16 -2.53
N GLY A 96 -15.19 -5.08 -3.09
CA GLY A 96 -14.66 -4.44 -4.29
C GLY A 96 -14.08 -3.03 -4.12
N HIS A 97 -14.44 -2.30 -3.06
CA HIS A 97 -14.07 -0.89 -2.95
C HIS A 97 -13.93 -0.43 -1.50
N LEU A 98 -12.79 0.17 -1.18
CA LEU A 98 -12.48 0.77 0.12
C LEU A 98 -11.83 2.14 -0.09
N ALA A 99 -12.34 3.18 0.56
CA ALA A 99 -11.75 4.51 0.55
C ALA A 99 -11.74 5.11 1.96
N PHE A 100 -10.65 5.78 2.33
CA PHE A 100 -10.50 6.42 3.64
C PHE A 100 -9.54 7.61 3.59
N THR A 101 -9.66 8.51 4.57
CA THR A 101 -8.80 9.69 4.69
C THR A 101 -7.36 9.31 5.06
N TRP A 102 -6.41 10.08 4.55
CA TRP A 102 -4.98 9.88 4.77
C TRP A 102 -4.32 11.16 5.29
N GLY A 103 -3.98 11.18 6.57
CA GLY A 103 -3.43 12.36 7.23
C GLY A 103 -4.43 13.52 7.21
N SER A 104 -3.92 14.76 7.12
CA SER A 104 -4.75 15.96 7.16
C SER A 104 -5.61 16.16 5.92
N ASN A 105 -5.07 15.87 4.73
CA ASN A 105 -5.70 16.23 3.46
C ASN A 105 -5.73 15.10 2.42
N GLY A 106 -5.02 13.99 2.61
CA GLY A 106 -4.93 12.91 1.64
C GLY A 106 -6.18 12.01 1.64
N GLU A 107 -6.30 11.22 0.58
CA GLU A 107 -7.29 10.15 0.46
C GLU A 107 -6.64 8.96 -0.22
N VAL A 108 -6.94 7.77 0.29
CA VAL A 108 -6.55 6.50 -0.33
C VAL A 108 -7.82 5.76 -0.71
N GLU A 109 -7.89 5.37 -1.97
CA GLU A 109 -8.95 4.57 -2.56
C GLU A 109 -8.33 3.28 -3.12
N ILE A 110 -8.91 2.14 -2.77
CA ILE A 110 -8.50 0.83 -3.24
C ILE A 110 -9.73 0.18 -3.89
N THR A 111 -9.60 -0.18 -5.16
CA THR A 111 -10.60 -0.97 -5.88
C THR A 111 -10.03 -2.35 -6.23
N LEU A 112 -10.90 -3.35 -6.18
CA LEU A 112 -10.59 -4.74 -6.49
C LEU A 112 -11.51 -5.20 -7.63
N ALA A 113 -10.93 -5.78 -8.67
CA ALA A 113 -11.66 -6.33 -9.80
C ALA A 113 -11.18 -7.76 -10.12
N PRO A 114 -12.08 -8.75 -10.28
CA PRO A 114 -11.69 -10.09 -10.72
C PRO A 114 -11.02 -10.07 -12.10
N SER A 115 -9.99 -10.87 -12.28
CA SER A 115 -9.27 -11.05 -13.54
C SER A 115 -8.88 -12.53 -13.69
N GLY A 116 -9.83 -13.35 -14.12
CA GLY A 116 -9.66 -14.80 -14.14
C GLY A 116 -9.56 -15.37 -12.71
N ASP A 117 -8.48 -16.12 -12.44
CA ASP A 117 -8.10 -16.61 -11.11
C ASP A 117 -7.34 -15.59 -10.26
N MET A 118 -7.04 -14.43 -10.84
CA MET A 118 -6.36 -13.31 -10.20
C MET A 118 -7.33 -12.18 -9.87
N VAL A 119 -6.84 -11.19 -9.14
CA VAL A 119 -7.57 -9.97 -8.75
C VAL A 119 -6.68 -8.79 -9.04
N LEU A 120 -7.17 -7.85 -9.84
CA LEU A 120 -6.53 -6.55 -10.03
C LEU A 120 -6.88 -5.65 -8.85
N LEU A 121 -5.86 -5.30 -8.07
CA LEU A 121 -5.91 -4.26 -7.06
C LEU A 121 -5.40 -2.96 -7.68
N THR A 122 -6.21 -1.91 -7.59
CA THR A 122 -5.82 -0.56 -7.98
C THR A 122 -5.86 0.34 -6.76
N LEU A 123 -4.70 0.85 -6.35
CA LEU A 123 -4.56 1.82 -5.27
C LEU A 123 -4.38 3.21 -5.87
N THR A 124 -5.24 4.14 -5.46
CA THR A 124 -5.21 5.55 -5.85
C THR A 124 -5.00 6.41 -4.61
N HIS A 125 -3.91 7.17 -4.56
CA HIS A 125 -3.63 8.14 -3.50
C HIS A 125 -3.73 9.55 -4.08
N ARG A 126 -4.72 10.31 -3.61
CA ARG A 126 -5.00 11.68 -4.05
C ARG A 126 -4.32 12.72 -3.15
N ARG A 127 -4.17 13.95 -3.66
CA ARG A 127 -3.56 15.11 -2.99
C ARG A 127 -2.07 14.93 -2.67
N THR A 128 -1.33 14.38 -3.61
CA THR A 128 0.13 14.16 -3.59
C THR A 128 0.87 15.20 -4.46
N ALA A 129 0.57 16.49 -4.26
CA ALA A 129 1.08 17.56 -5.11
C ALA A 129 2.57 17.90 -4.89
N ASP A 130 3.14 17.60 -3.71
CA ASP A 130 4.56 17.79 -3.41
C ASP A 130 5.41 16.61 -3.93
N ARG A 131 6.51 16.92 -4.63
CA ARG A 131 7.47 15.92 -5.15
C ARG A 131 8.04 15.05 -4.04
N ALA A 132 8.46 15.64 -2.92
CA ALA A 132 9.02 14.88 -1.81
C ALA A 132 7.98 13.90 -1.25
N MET A 133 6.74 14.38 -1.09
CA MET A 133 5.61 13.54 -0.71
C MET A 133 5.35 12.41 -1.73
N ARG A 134 5.37 12.69 -3.04
CA ARG A 134 5.19 11.65 -4.08
C ARG A 134 6.23 10.55 -4.02
N VAL A 135 7.50 10.89 -3.84
CA VAL A 135 8.59 9.91 -3.72
C VAL A 135 8.37 9.03 -2.49
N MET A 136 8.09 9.66 -1.34
CA MET A 136 7.88 8.96 -0.07
C MET A 136 6.65 8.04 -0.11
N VAL A 137 5.52 8.57 -0.58
CA VAL A 137 4.27 7.82 -0.72
C VAL A 137 4.39 6.72 -1.77
N GLY A 138 5.02 7.00 -2.91
CA GLY A 138 5.21 6.05 -3.99
C GLY A 138 6.06 4.87 -3.55
N ALA A 139 7.23 5.14 -2.97
CA ALA A 139 8.10 4.09 -2.43
C ALA A 139 7.42 3.31 -1.29
N GLY A 140 6.72 4.02 -0.39
CA GLY A 140 5.94 3.42 0.69
C GLY A 140 4.90 2.43 0.16
N TRP A 141 3.97 2.88 -0.69
CA TRP A 141 2.93 2.00 -1.21
C TRP A 141 3.50 0.85 -2.03
N HIS A 142 4.53 1.10 -2.85
CA HIS A 142 5.18 0.05 -3.62
C HIS A 142 5.74 -1.05 -2.71
N ALA A 143 6.49 -0.69 -1.67
CA ALA A 143 7.08 -1.66 -0.74
C ALA A 143 6.01 -2.49 -0.02
N HIS A 144 4.97 -1.85 0.52
CA HIS A 144 3.89 -2.58 1.19
C HIS A 144 3.10 -3.46 0.21
N LEU A 145 2.83 -3.02 -1.01
CA LEU A 145 2.13 -3.81 -2.03
C LEU A 145 2.95 -5.00 -2.52
N ASP A 146 4.27 -4.87 -2.63
CA ASP A 146 5.15 -5.99 -2.94
C ASP A 146 5.21 -7.00 -1.80
N LEU A 147 5.22 -6.54 -0.54
CA LEU A 147 5.09 -7.40 0.62
C LEU A 147 3.74 -8.14 0.62
N LEU A 148 2.62 -7.43 0.36
CA LEU A 148 1.30 -8.04 0.25
C LEU A 148 1.27 -9.16 -0.80
N ALA A 149 1.82 -8.90 -1.99
CA ALA A 149 1.92 -9.91 -3.05
C ALA A 149 2.72 -11.13 -2.60
N ALA A 150 3.90 -10.93 -2.00
CA ALA A 150 4.73 -12.03 -1.51
C ALA A 150 4.00 -12.88 -0.45
N ARG A 151 3.30 -12.23 0.49
CA ARG A 151 2.51 -12.91 1.53
C ARG A 151 1.35 -13.71 0.96
N LEU A 152 0.69 -13.21 -0.07
CA LEU A 152 -0.43 -13.89 -0.74
C LEU A 152 0.03 -15.06 -1.62
N GLU A 153 1.19 -14.95 -2.25
CA GLU A 153 1.84 -16.00 -3.04
C GLU A 153 2.52 -17.07 -2.17
N GLY A 154 2.80 -16.76 -0.90
CA GLY A 154 3.58 -17.63 -0.01
C GLY A 154 5.08 -17.62 -0.31
N SER A 155 5.57 -16.59 -0.98
CA SER A 155 6.99 -16.40 -1.29
C SER A 155 7.70 -15.58 -0.19
N PRO A 156 9.01 -15.80 0.03
CA PRO A 156 9.77 -15.03 1.02
C PRO A 156 9.92 -13.56 0.54
N PRO A 157 9.50 -12.56 1.35
CA PRO A 157 9.69 -11.16 0.99
C PRO A 157 11.15 -10.71 1.17
N GLU A 158 11.56 -9.69 0.43
CA GLU A 158 12.77 -8.91 0.72
C GLU A 158 12.65 -8.22 2.09
N ALA A 159 13.77 -7.96 2.77
CA ALA A 159 13.76 -7.17 3.99
C ALA A 159 13.12 -5.79 3.73
N PHE A 160 12.10 -5.45 4.53
CA PHE A 160 11.21 -4.34 4.22
C PHE A 160 11.94 -3.00 4.04
N TRP A 161 12.86 -2.68 4.95
CA TRP A 161 13.58 -1.40 4.89
C TRP A 161 14.60 -1.33 3.76
N ASP A 162 15.21 -2.45 3.39
CA ASP A 162 16.16 -2.50 2.29
C ASP A 162 15.43 -2.29 0.96
N ALA A 163 14.28 -2.98 0.79
CA ALA A 163 13.38 -2.78 -0.35
C ALA A 163 12.88 -1.33 -0.43
N TRP A 164 12.43 -0.76 0.70
CA TRP A 164 11.92 0.61 0.74
C TRP A 164 12.99 1.64 0.36
N GLN A 165 14.23 1.49 0.84
CA GLN A 165 15.34 2.40 0.51
C GLN A 165 15.69 2.35 -0.98
N ARG A 166 15.79 1.14 -1.55
CA ARG A 166 16.01 0.94 -2.98
C ARG A 166 14.89 1.59 -3.80
N LEU A 167 13.63 1.31 -3.44
CA LEU A 167 12.47 1.90 -4.11
C LEU A 167 12.45 3.42 -3.98
N ARG A 168 12.78 3.99 -2.82
CA ARG A 168 12.88 5.46 -2.66
C ARG A 168 13.87 6.05 -3.65
N ALA A 169 15.06 5.46 -3.78
CA ALA A 169 16.05 5.91 -4.76
C ALA A 169 15.53 5.78 -6.21
N ASP A 170 14.83 4.69 -6.53
CA ASP A 170 14.23 4.48 -7.85
C ASP A 170 13.15 5.54 -8.17
N TYR A 171 12.26 5.86 -7.22
CA TYR A 171 11.24 6.90 -7.39
C TYR A 171 11.86 8.30 -7.49
N GLU A 172 12.94 8.56 -6.75
CA GLU A 172 13.67 9.84 -6.78
C GLU A 172 14.32 10.07 -8.15
N ALA A 173 14.94 9.03 -8.72
CA ALA A 173 15.53 9.08 -10.07
C ALA A 173 14.48 9.24 -11.20
N ARG A 174 13.26 8.71 -10.99
CA ARG A 174 12.16 8.77 -11.96
C ARG A 174 11.31 10.03 -11.88
N SER A 175 11.37 10.76 -10.76
CA SER A 175 10.61 11.98 -10.56
C SER A 175 11.38 13.17 -11.14
N PRO A 176 10.98 13.73 -12.31
CA PRO A 176 11.65 14.90 -12.88
C PRO A 176 11.71 16.05 -11.88
N ALA A 177 12.74 16.88 -12.03
CA ALA A 177 12.97 18.07 -11.20
C ALA A 177 11.83 19.09 -11.35
#